data_AF-A0A941RR84-F1
#
_entry.id   AF-A0A941RR84-F1
#
_cell.length_a   1.000
_cell.length_b   1.000
_cell.length_c   1.000
_cell.angle_alpha   90.00
_cell.angle_beta   90.00
_cell.angle_gamma   90.00
#
_symmetry.space_group_name_H-M   'P 1'
#
loop_
_entity.id
_entity.type
_entity.pdbx_description
1 polymer ?
#
loop_
_entity_poly.entity_id
_entity_poly.type
_entity_poly.pdbx_seq_one_letter_code
_entity_poly.pdbx_strand_id
1 'polypeptide(L)'
;MHTKELASALRAFAAIADFDRSYELHSLATVLDRGRDETIAARVKRMSPSDQHPARLKETLDSIAAGLRAAGALRGSSSIRELLKVFTGRPGASVDDFCAAICLPTVVQGGGARRFKSQNTALANDICSELAPHIDDAEVFRARIDALTLSTPAGIATWTLVANRIVGNNRTYRDRKSAIRAILNYVEARALIAPLGARMELSESQ
;
A
#
# COMPACT_ATOMS: atom_id res chain seq x y z
N MET A 1 -10.70 14.62 -13.13
CA MET A 1 -10.40 13.21 -13.41
C MET A 1 -9.52 12.68 -12.30
N HIS A 2 -9.79 11.47 -11.85
CA HIS A 2 -9.04 10.81 -10.80
C HIS A 2 -7.92 9.93 -11.35
N THR A 3 -6.98 9.53 -10.47
CA THR A 3 -5.80 8.72 -10.81
C THR A 3 -6.16 7.38 -11.44
N LYS A 4 -7.17 6.67 -10.92
CA LYS A 4 -7.59 5.37 -11.46
C LYS A 4 -8.33 5.51 -12.79
N GLU A 5 -9.14 6.56 -12.92
CA GLU A 5 -9.83 6.89 -14.17
C GLU A 5 -8.82 7.19 -15.28
N LEU A 6 -7.80 8.01 -15.01
CA LEU A 6 -6.74 8.31 -15.98
C LEU A 6 -5.92 7.06 -16.29
N ALA A 7 -5.56 6.24 -15.29
CA ALA A 7 -4.85 4.99 -15.52
C ALA A 7 -5.62 4.05 -16.45
N SER A 8 -6.94 3.91 -16.24
CA SER A 8 -7.81 3.14 -17.13
C SER A 8 -7.83 3.71 -18.56
N ALA A 9 -7.96 5.03 -18.70
CA ALA A 9 -7.93 5.70 -19.99
C ALA A 9 -6.59 5.49 -20.73
N LEU A 10 -5.45 5.61 -20.03
CA LEU A 10 -4.13 5.35 -20.62
C LEU A 10 -3.99 3.90 -21.11
N ARG A 11 -4.53 2.92 -20.37
CA ARG A 11 -4.56 1.51 -20.84
C ARG A 11 -5.44 1.34 -22.08
N ALA A 12 -6.57 2.05 -22.16
CA ALA A 12 -7.40 2.03 -23.35
C ALA A 12 -6.69 2.65 -24.57
N PHE A 13 -5.93 3.73 -24.38
CA PHE A 13 -5.08 4.29 -25.44
C PHE A 13 -3.93 3.34 -25.81
N ALA A 14 -3.33 2.66 -24.83
CA ALA A 14 -2.27 1.67 -25.06
C ALA A 14 -2.75 0.50 -25.93
N ALA A 15 -4.01 0.09 -25.81
CA ALA A 15 -4.59 -1.00 -26.58
C ALA A 15 -4.73 -0.71 -28.09
N ILE A 16 -4.70 0.56 -28.48
CA ILE A 16 -4.79 1.00 -29.89
C ILE A 16 -3.48 1.62 -30.42
N ALA A 17 -2.43 1.64 -29.59
CA ALA A 17 -1.13 2.20 -29.94
C ALA A 17 -0.20 1.11 -30.52
N ASP A 18 0.90 1.54 -31.14
CA ASP A 18 2.01 0.64 -31.47
C ASP A 18 2.63 0.05 -30.19
N PHE A 19 3.33 -1.08 -30.35
CA PHE A 19 3.85 -1.88 -29.23
C PHE A 19 4.67 -1.04 -28.24
N ASP A 20 5.55 -0.20 -28.77
CA ASP A 20 6.41 0.65 -27.98
C ASP A 20 5.62 1.67 -27.16
N ARG A 21 4.75 2.46 -27.78
CA ARG A 21 3.90 3.43 -27.06
C ARG A 21 2.95 2.74 -26.09
N SER A 22 2.47 1.54 -26.44
CA SER A 22 1.63 0.73 -25.58
C SER A 22 2.35 0.40 -24.27
N TYR A 23 3.60 -0.06 -24.34
CA TYR A 23 4.43 -0.31 -23.16
C TYR A 23 4.58 0.95 -22.31
N GLU A 24 4.92 2.09 -22.92
CA GLU A 24 5.15 3.33 -22.17
C GLU A 24 3.90 3.83 -21.43
N LEU A 25 2.74 3.75 -22.10
CA LEU A 25 1.45 4.12 -21.52
C LEU A 25 1.05 3.15 -20.40
N HIS A 26 1.32 1.85 -20.55
CA HIS A 26 1.07 0.86 -19.51
C HIS A 26 1.95 1.07 -18.27
N SER A 27 3.24 1.36 -18.45
CA SER A 27 4.15 1.66 -17.34
C SER A 27 3.70 2.90 -16.56
N LEU A 28 3.34 3.98 -17.25
CA LEU A 28 2.83 5.19 -16.62
C LEU A 28 1.46 4.97 -15.95
N ALA A 29 0.55 4.22 -16.58
CA ALA A 29 -0.74 3.86 -15.99
C ALA A 29 -0.56 3.09 -14.68
N THR A 30 0.42 2.20 -14.62
CA THR A 30 0.75 1.45 -13.41
C THR A 30 1.21 2.37 -12.27
N VAL A 31 1.99 3.41 -12.58
CA VAL A 31 2.39 4.42 -11.58
C VAL A 31 1.17 5.17 -11.02
N LEU A 32 0.22 5.55 -11.87
CA LEU A 32 -0.98 6.27 -11.44
C LEU A 32 -1.97 5.39 -10.65
N ASP A 33 -2.07 4.12 -11.01
CA ASP A 33 -2.96 3.17 -10.33
C ASP A 33 -2.46 2.77 -8.93
N ARG A 34 -1.16 2.99 -8.65
CA ARG A 34 -0.58 2.78 -7.32
C ARG A 34 -1.10 3.82 -6.33
N GLY A 35 -1.63 3.33 -5.21
CA GLY A 35 -2.02 4.14 -4.05
C GLY A 35 -3.51 4.49 -4.01
N ARG A 36 -3.83 5.64 -3.43
CA ARG A 36 -5.22 6.09 -3.27
C ARG A 36 -5.73 6.74 -4.54
N ASP A 37 -7.03 6.56 -4.76
CA ASP A 37 -7.71 7.26 -5.82
C ASP A 37 -7.98 8.72 -5.43
N GLU A 38 -7.43 9.63 -6.21
CA GLU A 38 -7.44 11.07 -5.95
C GLU A 38 -7.33 11.85 -7.25
N THR A 39 -7.44 13.18 -7.18
CA THR A 39 -7.32 14.01 -8.39
C THR A 39 -5.88 14.02 -8.90
N ILE A 40 -5.71 14.09 -10.24
CA ILE A 40 -4.39 14.18 -10.87
C ILE A 40 -3.59 15.37 -10.33
N ALA A 41 -4.22 16.53 -10.16
CA ALA A 41 -3.57 17.71 -9.60
C ALA A 41 -3.02 17.46 -8.18
N ALA A 42 -3.73 16.71 -7.33
CA ALA A 42 -3.24 16.36 -6.00
C ALA A 42 -2.09 15.36 -6.06
N ARG A 43 -2.15 14.39 -6.99
CA ARG A 43 -1.08 13.41 -7.20
C ARG A 43 0.21 14.07 -7.69
N VAL A 44 0.12 14.92 -8.72
CA VAL A 44 1.26 15.61 -9.35
C VAL A 44 2.03 16.46 -8.34
N LYS A 45 1.33 17.15 -7.42
CA LYS A 45 1.97 17.95 -6.35
C LYS A 45 2.87 17.15 -5.41
N ARG A 46 2.71 15.83 -5.34
CA ARG A 46 3.48 14.95 -4.45
C ARG A 46 4.49 14.08 -5.20
N MET A 47 4.39 14.02 -6.53
CA MET A 47 5.38 13.31 -7.35
C MET A 47 6.69 14.06 -7.31
N SER A 48 7.80 13.32 -7.24
CA SER A 48 9.12 13.92 -7.36
C SER A 48 9.32 14.42 -8.80
N PRO A 49 9.89 15.61 -8.99
CA PRO A 49 10.32 16.03 -10.32
C PRO A 49 11.42 15.09 -10.82
N SER A 50 11.43 14.82 -12.12
CA SER A 50 12.53 14.09 -12.76
C SER A 50 13.45 15.07 -13.48
N ASP A 51 14.77 14.85 -13.40
CA ASP A 51 15.79 15.64 -14.11
C ASP A 51 15.86 15.31 -15.60
N GLN A 52 15.41 14.11 -15.96
CA GLN A 52 15.32 13.64 -17.34
C GLN A 52 13.98 12.94 -17.59
N HIS A 53 13.48 12.97 -18.82
CA HIS A 53 12.22 12.31 -19.18
C HIS A 53 12.28 11.57 -20.51
N PRO A 54 11.41 10.56 -20.71
CA PRO A 54 11.24 9.90 -22.00
C PRO A 54 10.51 10.82 -22.98
N ALA A 55 11.22 11.30 -24.01
CA ALA A 55 10.69 12.24 -25.00
C ALA A 55 9.44 11.71 -25.70
N ARG A 56 9.48 10.45 -26.13
CA ARG A 56 8.39 9.78 -26.87
C ARG A 56 7.11 9.67 -26.05
N LEU A 57 7.21 9.30 -24.78
CA LEU A 57 6.05 9.23 -23.89
C LEU A 57 5.43 10.62 -23.68
N LYS A 58 6.26 11.66 -23.51
CA LYS A 58 5.79 13.04 -23.40
C LYS A 58 5.03 13.48 -24.66
N GLU A 59 5.61 13.27 -25.84
CA GLU A 59 4.97 13.58 -27.14
C GLU A 59 3.66 12.82 -27.34
N THR A 60 3.61 11.56 -26.92
CA THR A 60 2.41 10.72 -26.98
C THR A 60 1.30 11.30 -26.10
N LEU A 61 1.62 11.70 -24.87
CA LEU A 61 0.66 12.35 -23.97
C LEU A 61 0.22 13.73 -24.47
N ASP A 62 1.12 14.54 -25.03
CA ASP A 62 0.79 15.81 -25.68
C ASP A 62 -0.21 15.59 -26.83
N SER A 63 0.01 14.54 -27.65
CA SER A 63 -0.88 14.16 -28.75
C SER A 63 -2.25 13.70 -28.26
N ILE A 64 -2.32 12.87 -27.21
CA ILE A 64 -3.58 12.44 -26.59
C ILE A 64 -4.32 13.66 -26.03
N ALA A 65 -3.63 14.57 -25.33
CA ALA A 65 -4.24 15.76 -24.77
C ALA A 65 -4.83 16.69 -25.86
N ALA A 66 -4.14 16.82 -27.00
CA ALA A 66 -4.62 17.55 -28.16
C ALA A 66 -5.85 16.87 -28.80
N GLY A 67 -5.79 15.56 -29.00
CA GLY A 67 -6.91 14.76 -29.55
C GLY A 67 -8.17 14.84 -28.68
N LEU A 68 -8.03 14.68 -27.36
CA LEU A 68 -9.13 14.84 -26.41
C LEU A 68 -9.73 16.25 -26.44
N ARG A 69 -8.90 17.28 -26.59
CA ARG A 69 -9.38 18.67 -26.71
C ARG A 69 -10.19 18.87 -27.99
N ALA A 70 -9.68 18.36 -29.12
CA ALA A 70 -10.36 18.43 -30.41
C ALA A 70 -11.71 17.69 -30.39
N ALA A 71 -11.79 16.58 -29.66
CA ALA A 71 -13.02 15.81 -29.44
C ALA A 71 -13.97 16.42 -28.39
N GLY A 72 -13.68 17.61 -27.85
CA GLY A 72 -14.50 18.28 -26.83
C GLY A 72 -14.38 17.70 -25.41
N ALA A 73 -13.53 16.70 -25.19
CA ALA A 73 -13.25 16.09 -23.89
C ALA A 73 -12.27 16.96 -23.06
N LEU A 74 -12.67 18.20 -22.77
CA LEU A 74 -11.84 19.23 -22.12
C LEU A 74 -11.28 18.79 -20.76
N ARG A 75 -12.07 18.06 -19.96
CA ARG A 75 -11.65 17.54 -18.64
C ARG A 75 -10.56 16.47 -18.73
N GLY A 76 -10.64 15.60 -19.75
CA GLY A 76 -9.60 14.59 -20.00
C GLY A 76 -8.31 15.26 -20.46
N SER A 77 -8.43 16.18 -21.43
CA SER A 77 -7.30 16.98 -21.92
C SER A 77 -6.59 17.76 -20.81
N SER A 78 -7.34 18.47 -19.96
CA SER A 78 -6.75 19.23 -18.85
C SER A 78 -6.05 18.34 -17.82
N SER A 79 -6.57 17.14 -17.58
CA SER A 79 -5.97 16.19 -16.64
C SER A 79 -4.66 15.62 -17.18
N ILE A 80 -4.55 15.34 -18.49
CA ILE A 80 -3.28 14.93 -19.11
C ILE A 80 -2.28 16.08 -19.10
N ARG A 81 -2.71 17.31 -19.38
CA ARG A 81 -1.84 18.51 -19.26
C ARG A 81 -1.32 18.72 -17.85
N GLU A 82 -2.12 18.40 -16.84
CA GLU A 82 -1.66 18.45 -15.45
C GLU A 82 -0.57 17.41 -15.19
N LEU A 83 -0.73 16.18 -15.69
CA LEU A 83 0.28 15.13 -15.59
C LEU A 83 1.59 15.48 -16.32
N LEU A 84 1.49 16.13 -17.47
CA LEU A 84 2.65 16.59 -18.25
C LEU A 84 3.56 17.55 -17.48
N LYS A 85 3.08 18.20 -16.41
CA LYS A 85 3.93 19.02 -15.54
C LYS A 85 5.02 18.24 -14.81
N VAL A 86 4.89 16.91 -14.71
CA VAL A 86 5.89 16.02 -14.10
C VAL A 86 7.06 15.75 -15.05
N PHE A 87 6.87 15.95 -16.36
CA PHE A 87 7.91 15.79 -17.38
C PHE A 87 8.81 17.03 -17.44
N THR A 88 9.46 17.31 -16.31
CA THR A 88 10.48 18.35 -16.19
C THR A 88 11.82 17.84 -16.71
N GLY A 89 12.78 18.74 -16.92
CA GLY A 89 14.15 18.35 -17.27
C GLY A 89 14.37 18.06 -18.77
N ARG A 90 15.48 17.39 -19.09
CA ARG A 90 15.92 17.14 -20.48
C ARG A 90 15.42 15.79 -21.00
N PRO A 91 15.17 15.65 -22.31
CA PRO A 91 14.90 14.34 -22.90
C PRO A 91 16.14 13.43 -22.76
N GLY A 92 15.94 12.16 -22.38
CA GLY A 92 17.05 11.19 -22.30
C GLY A 92 16.85 10.02 -21.34
N ALA A 93 15.82 10.05 -20.48
CA ALA A 93 15.54 8.94 -19.57
C ALA A 93 14.80 7.80 -20.29
N SER A 94 15.04 6.57 -19.83
CA SER A 94 14.15 5.45 -20.14
C SER A 94 12.80 5.63 -19.44
N VAL A 95 11.76 4.94 -19.91
CA VAL A 95 10.44 4.99 -19.27
C VAL A 95 10.49 4.41 -17.86
N ASP A 96 11.27 3.36 -17.64
CA ASP A 96 11.37 2.70 -16.34
C ASP A 96 12.07 3.59 -15.32
N ASP A 97 13.18 4.24 -15.70
CA ASP A 97 13.90 5.19 -14.85
C ASP A 97 13.02 6.39 -14.49
N PHE A 98 12.31 6.93 -15.47
CA PHE A 98 11.39 8.03 -15.24
C PHE A 98 10.24 7.61 -14.32
N CYS A 99 9.62 6.46 -14.57
CA CYS A 99 8.54 5.94 -13.72
C CYS A 99 9.03 5.70 -12.29
N ALA A 100 10.26 5.21 -12.11
CA ALA A 100 10.88 5.04 -10.80
C ALA A 100 11.15 6.40 -10.11
N ALA A 101 11.63 7.40 -10.85
CA ALA A 101 11.90 8.73 -10.33
C ALA A 101 10.62 9.46 -9.86
N ILE A 102 9.55 9.39 -10.64
CA ILE A 102 8.28 10.07 -10.33
C ILE A 102 7.40 9.27 -9.36
N CYS A 103 7.75 8.00 -9.11
CA CYS A 103 7.07 7.20 -8.10
C CYS A 103 7.21 7.90 -6.75
N LEU A 104 6.08 8.05 -6.06
CA LEU A 104 6.11 8.36 -4.63
C LEU A 104 6.97 7.30 -3.94
N PRO A 105 7.84 7.66 -2.97
CA PRO A 105 8.37 6.66 -2.06
C PRO A 105 7.18 5.88 -1.52
N THR A 106 7.24 4.56 -1.59
CA THR A 106 6.20 3.66 -1.11
C THR A 106 5.75 4.15 0.25
N VAL A 107 4.63 4.87 0.29
CA VAL A 107 3.98 5.17 1.55
C VAL A 107 3.46 3.81 1.96
N VAL A 108 4.22 3.14 2.83
CA VAL A 108 3.76 2.01 3.65
C VAL A 108 2.34 2.38 4.02
N GLN A 109 1.35 1.60 3.58
CA GLN A 109 -0.05 1.96 3.72
C GLN A 109 -0.39 2.17 5.20
N GLY A 110 -0.29 3.41 5.65
CA GLY A 110 -0.54 3.84 7.02
C GLY A 110 -1.00 5.31 7.10
N GLY A 111 -1.02 6.04 5.98
CA GLY A 111 -1.38 7.46 5.94
C GLY A 111 -2.87 7.71 5.74
N GLY A 112 -3.76 6.96 6.38
CA GLY A 112 -5.22 7.16 6.32
C GLY A 112 -5.69 8.13 7.37
N ALA A 113 -5.69 9.42 7.04
CA ALA A 113 -6.32 10.48 7.80
C ALA A 113 -7.83 10.21 8.01
N ARG A 114 -8.14 9.39 9.01
CA ARG A 114 -9.33 9.56 9.85
C ARG A 114 -8.80 9.75 11.25
N ARG A 115 -9.23 10.82 11.91
CA ARG A 115 -9.02 11.10 13.33
C ARG A 115 -9.37 9.85 14.16
N PHE A 116 -8.41 8.97 14.37
CA PHE A 116 -8.44 7.92 15.37
C PHE A 116 -7.28 8.20 16.28
N LYS A 117 -7.56 8.17 17.59
CA LYS A 117 -6.61 8.27 18.70
C LYS A 117 -5.25 7.72 18.26
N SER A 118 -4.23 8.57 18.34
CA SER A 118 -2.84 8.22 18.04
C SER A 118 -2.53 6.84 18.61
N GLN A 119 -1.92 5.99 17.79
CA GLN A 119 -1.37 4.72 18.25
C GLN A 119 -0.50 5.00 19.48
N ASN A 120 -0.88 4.45 20.64
CA ASN A 120 -0.07 4.58 21.84
C ASN A 120 0.98 3.48 21.80
N THR A 121 2.15 3.81 21.25
CA THR A 121 3.27 2.89 21.07
C THR A 121 3.82 2.36 22.38
N ALA A 122 3.82 3.19 23.43
CA ALA A 122 4.22 2.77 24.78
C ALA A 122 3.26 1.69 25.30
N LEU A 123 1.95 1.96 25.24
CA LEU A 123 0.94 0.99 25.67
C LEU A 123 0.98 -0.30 24.84
N ALA A 124 1.25 -0.21 23.54
CA ALA A 124 1.42 -1.40 22.71
C ALA A 124 2.69 -2.19 23.06
N ASN A 125 3.77 -1.53 23.48
CA ASN A 125 4.96 -2.21 24.02
C ASN A 125 4.60 -2.94 25.32
N ASP A 126 3.92 -2.28 26.24
CA ASP A 126 3.54 -2.85 27.53
C ASP A 126 2.66 -4.09 27.35
N ILE A 127 1.64 -4.00 26.49
CA ILE A 127 0.78 -5.13 26.14
C ILE A 127 1.59 -6.27 25.50
N CYS A 128 2.52 -5.97 24.59
CA CYS A 128 3.35 -7.00 23.97
C CYS A 128 4.28 -7.67 25.00
N SER A 129 4.86 -6.90 25.91
CA SER A 129 5.74 -7.41 26.97
C SER A 129 4.98 -8.29 27.96
N GLU A 130 3.72 -7.99 28.26
CA GLU A 130 2.87 -8.84 29.10
C GLU A 130 2.44 -10.14 28.38
N LEU A 131 2.20 -10.08 27.07
CA LEU A 131 1.72 -11.23 26.29
C LEU A 131 2.84 -12.16 25.81
N ALA A 132 4.03 -11.62 25.49
CA ALA A 132 5.13 -12.38 24.89
C ALA A 132 5.58 -13.62 25.71
N PRO A 133 5.66 -13.59 27.05
CA PRO A 133 6.04 -14.75 27.85
C PRO A 133 5.04 -15.92 27.76
N HIS A 134 3.81 -15.67 27.31
CA HIS A 134 2.73 -16.65 27.28
C HIS A 134 2.40 -17.12 25.86
N ILE A 135 3.19 -16.73 24.84
CA ILE A 135 2.85 -16.97 23.44
C ILE A 135 2.76 -18.46 23.05
N ASP A 136 3.39 -19.33 23.83
CA ASP A 136 3.41 -20.77 23.59
C ASP A 136 2.35 -21.54 24.42
N ASP A 137 1.61 -20.86 25.31
CA ASP A 137 0.49 -21.42 26.08
C ASP A 137 -0.82 -20.71 25.69
N ALA A 138 -1.59 -21.32 24.78
CA ALA A 138 -2.77 -20.70 24.21
C ALA A 138 -3.88 -20.40 25.25
N GLU A 139 -4.04 -21.22 26.28
CA GLU A 139 -5.08 -21.00 27.29
C GLU A 139 -4.70 -19.83 28.20
N VAL A 140 -3.46 -19.81 28.70
CA VAL A 140 -2.96 -18.71 29.52
C VAL A 140 -2.92 -17.41 28.73
N PHE A 141 -2.49 -17.47 27.46
CA PHE A 141 -2.46 -16.31 26.58
C PHE A 141 -3.84 -15.71 26.35
N ARG A 142 -4.86 -16.55 26.12
CA ARG A 142 -6.24 -16.11 25.93
C ARG A 142 -6.79 -15.43 27.19
N ALA A 143 -6.57 -16.02 28.36
CA ALA A 143 -6.97 -15.43 29.64
C ALA A 143 -6.32 -14.05 29.87
N ARG A 144 -5.04 -13.89 29.49
CA ARG A 144 -4.31 -12.62 29.58
C ARG A 144 -4.85 -11.57 28.62
N ILE A 145 -5.13 -11.94 27.37
CA ILE A 145 -5.78 -11.03 26.42
C ILE A 145 -7.14 -10.58 26.94
N ASP A 146 -7.97 -11.48 27.44
CA ASP A 146 -9.29 -11.13 27.95
C ASP A 146 -9.18 -10.15 29.13
N ALA A 147 -8.27 -10.41 30.08
CA ALA A 147 -7.99 -9.50 31.19
C ALA A 147 -7.51 -8.11 30.72
N LEU A 148 -6.56 -8.06 29.78
CA LEU A 148 -6.05 -6.82 29.18
C LEU A 148 -7.13 -6.05 28.41
N THR A 149 -8.07 -6.76 27.79
CA THR A 149 -9.14 -6.10 27.05
C THR A 149 -10.17 -5.43 27.96
N LEU A 150 -10.34 -5.95 29.18
CA LEU A 150 -11.20 -5.39 30.22
C LEU A 150 -10.52 -4.27 31.01
N SER A 151 -9.25 -4.43 31.35
CA SER A 151 -8.50 -3.48 32.18
C SER A 151 -8.01 -2.24 31.42
N THR A 152 -7.75 -2.39 30.12
CA THR A 152 -7.07 -1.36 29.33
C THR A 152 -7.96 -0.83 28.21
N PRO A 153 -8.35 0.46 28.20
CA PRO A 153 -9.15 1.08 27.14
C PRO A 153 -8.31 1.40 25.89
N ALA A 154 -7.54 0.44 25.40
CA ALA A 154 -6.75 0.56 24.19
C ALA A 154 -7.65 0.58 22.94
N GLY A 155 -7.43 1.57 22.08
CA GLY A 155 -8.18 1.73 20.83
C GLY A 155 -7.72 0.78 19.72
N ILE A 156 -8.45 0.77 18.61
CA ILE A 156 -8.15 -0.07 17.43
C ILE A 156 -6.72 0.10 16.92
N ALA A 157 -6.16 1.31 16.93
CA ALA A 157 -4.81 1.58 16.44
C ALA A 157 -3.75 0.88 17.30
N THR A 158 -3.88 0.93 18.62
CA THR A 158 -2.99 0.23 19.56
C THR A 158 -3.08 -1.29 19.38
N TRP A 159 -4.29 -1.86 19.32
CA TRP A 159 -4.47 -3.30 19.11
C TRP A 159 -4.02 -3.78 17.73
N THR A 160 -4.11 -2.94 16.70
CA THR A 160 -3.54 -3.24 15.38
C THR A 160 -2.03 -3.35 15.46
N LEU A 161 -1.39 -2.46 16.22
CA LEU A 161 0.06 -2.47 16.39
C LEU A 161 0.53 -3.68 17.20
N VAL A 162 -0.20 -4.06 18.26
CA VAL A 162 0.02 -5.30 19.01
C VAL A 162 -0.14 -6.53 18.08
N ALA A 163 -1.20 -6.58 17.28
CA ALA A 163 -1.45 -7.70 16.37
C ALA A 163 -0.36 -7.85 15.32
N ASN A 164 0.07 -6.75 14.72
CA ASN A 164 1.14 -6.75 13.72
C ASN A 164 2.47 -7.23 14.30
N ARG A 165 2.76 -6.89 15.57
CA ARG A 165 3.97 -7.36 16.26
C ARG A 165 3.93 -8.84 16.61
N ILE A 166 2.83 -9.31 17.18
CA ILE A 166 2.73 -10.72 17.62
C ILE A 166 2.63 -11.67 16.41
N VAL A 167 1.85 -11.29 15.39
CA VAL A 167 1.66 -12.11 14.19
C VAL A 167 2.81 -11.93 13.18
N GLY A 168 3.65 -10.90 13.34
CA GLY A 168 4.74 -10.59 12.41
C GLY A 168 4.26 -10.11 11.04
N ASN A 169 3.13 -9.42 10.97
CA ASN A 169 2.56 -8.91 9.72
C ASN A 169 2.35 -7.39 9.76
N ASN A 170 1.96 -6.79 8.63
CA ASN A 170 1.66 -5.35 8.56
C ASN A 170 0.23 -5.11 8.05
N ARG A 171 -0.74 -5.77 8.68
CA ARG A 171 -2.15 -5.68 8.28
C ARG A 171 -2.84 -4.50 8.97
N THR A 172 -3.85 -3.96 8.30
CA THR A 172 -4.80 -3.02 8.91
C THR A 172 -6.08 -3.78 9.26
N TYR A 173 -6.56 -3.65 10.50
CA TYR A 173 -7.78 -4.32 10.95
C TYR A 173 -8.97 -3.35 10.92
N ARG A 174 -10.15 -3.89 10.63
CA ARG A 174 -11.40 -3.11 10.53
C ARG A 174 -11.87 -2.59 11.89
N ASP A 175 -11.74 -3.40 12.93
CA ASP A 175 -12.15 -3.09 14.30
C ASP A 175 -11.22 -3.75 15.32
N ARG A 176 -11.37 -3.35 16.59
CA ARG A 176 -10.61 -3.90 17.72
C ARG A 176 -10.76 -5.42 17.83
N LYS A 177 -11.97 -5.95 17.63
CA LYS A 177 -12.27 -7.39 17.76
C LYS A 177 -11.53 -8.20 16.70
N SER A 178 -11.39 -7.66 15.49
CA SER A 178 -10.70 -8.28 14.37
C SER A 178 -9.20 -8.36 14.60
N ALA A 179 -8.59 -7.32 15.18
CA ALA A 179 -7.18 -7.34 15.57
C ALA A 179 -6.92 -8.39 16.66
N ILE A 180 -7.75 -8.41 17.72
CA ILE A 180 -7.64 -9.41 18.80
C ILE A 180 -7.82 -10.83 18.28
N ARG A 181 -8.83 -11.06 17.43
CA ARG A 181 -9.06 -12.37 16.81
C ARG A 181 -7.86 -12.84 15.99
N ALA A 182 -7.20 -11.94 15.26
CA ALA A 182 -6.01 -12.30 14.49
C ALA A 182 -4.86 -12.76 15.40
N ILE A 183 -4.69 -12.13 16.57
CA ILE A 183 -3.71 -12.55 17.57
C ILE A 183 -4.05 -13.94 18.12
N LEU A 184 -5.30 -14.13 18.56
CA LEU A 184 -5.75 -15.41 19.12
C LEU A 184 -5.62 -16.54 18.09
N ASN A 185 -6.08 -16.34 16.86
CA ASN A 185 -5.95 -17.32 15.80
C ASN A 185 -4.48 -17.69 15.51
N TYR A 186 -3.56 -16.73 15.60
CA TYR A 186 -2.13 -16.99 15.40
C TYR A 186 -1.57 -17.87 16.51
N VAL A 187 -1.88 -17.56 17.77
CA VAL A 187 -1.42 -18.34 18.94
C VAL A 187 -2.06 -19.73 18.96
N GLU A 188 -3.36 -19.84 18.70
CA GLU A 188 -4.05 -21.13 18.60
C GLU A 188 -3.46 -21.99 17.46
N ALA A 189 -3.23 -21.42 16.28
CA ALA A 189 -2.58 -22.13 15.18
C ALA A 189 -1.15 -22.58 15.54
N ARG A 190 -0.39 -21.73 16.22
CA ARG A 190 0.98 -22.05 16.66
C ARG A 190 1.00 -23.16 17.70
N ALA A 191 0.08 -23.15 18.67
CA ALA A 191 -0.06 -24.20 19.68
C ALA A 191 -0.46 -25.56 19.06
N LEU A 192 -1.22 -25.56 17.96
CA LEU A 192 -1.56 -26.78 17.22
C LEU A 192 -0.39 -27.35 16.39
N ILE A 193 0.52 -26.48 15.92
CA ILE A 193 1.66 -26.88 15.07
C ILE A 193 2.88 -27.30 15.90
N ALA A 194 3.14 -26.65 17.04
CA ALA A 194 4.27 -26.95 17.92
C ALA A 194 4.42 -28.45 18.30
N PRO A 195 3.36 -29.20 18.65
CA PRO A 195 3.49 -30.63 18.97
C PRO A 195 3.73 -31.54 17.75
N LEU A 196 3.54 -31.07 16.51
CA LEU A 196 3.81 -31.83 15.29
C LEU A 196 5.30 -31.79 14.91
N GLY A 197 5.99 -30.67 15.15
CA GLY A 197 7.43 -30.56 14.92
C GLY A 197 8.25 -31.45 15.86
N ALA A 198 7.90 -31.50 17.15
CA ALA A 198 8.59 -32.33 18.14
C ALA A 198 8.44 -33.85 17.88
N ARG A 199 7.39 -34.27 17.15
CA ARG A 199 7.20 -35.69 16.77
C ARG A 199 7.99 -36.10 15.54
N MET A 200 8.38 -35.16 14.68
CA MET A 200 9.24 -35.46 13.53
C MET A 200 10.71 -35.59 13.94
N GLU A 201 11.21 -34.77 14.87
CA GLU A 201 12.62 -34.87 15.32
C GLU A 201 12.91 -36.17 16.09
N LEU A 202 11.92 -36.76 16.77
CA LEU A 202 12.05 -38.06 17.43
C LEU A 202 12.02 -39.25 16.46
N SER A 203 11.57 -39.06 15.22
CA SER A 203 11.54 -40.09 14.18
C SER A 203 12.82 -40.18 13.36
N GLU A 204 13.68 -39.15 13.38
CA GLU A 204 14.95 -39.11 12.64
C GLU A 204 16.15 -39.53 13.51
N SER A 205 15.89 -39.90 14.77
CA SER A 205 16.91 -40.29 15.76
C SER A 205 16.92 -41.79 16.11
N GLN A 206 16.28 -42.64 15.30
CA GLN A 206 16.34 -44.11 15.39
C GLN A 206 16.87 -44.71 14.08
#